data_AF-A0A5C3KGH2-F1
#
_entry.id   AF-A0A5C3KGH2-F1
#
_cell.length_a   1.000
_cell.length_b   1.000
_cell.length_c   1.000
_cell.angle_alpha   90.00
_cell.angle_beta   90.00
_cell.angle_gamma   90.00
#
_symmetry.space_group_name_H-M   'P 1'
#
loop_
_entity.id
_entity.type
_entity.pdbx_description
1 polymer ?
#
loop_
_entity_poly.entity_id
_entity_poly.type
_entity_poly.pdbx_seq_one_letter_code
_entity_poly.pdbx_strand_id
1 'polypeptide(L)'
;MFLVGMIPGPNEPPLETINHYFTPLVNELLEFWKHGVYLSRTYRHPQGRRVRCALVAIVCDLPGSRKTAGFTAPSHTHFCSICECRNSFKNHKQQYEGYVDTPFCLWKRRSAELCRAAGEQFLAATNEKERKAAFDGTGVRWSEFHRLPYFDPSRFVVVDAMHNLFLGLTQVHCTTILGICVRDNKTAMPSKALHIPFRNDWELLSPTEQTAVKYLKSALEGPLNAQIAKDRDGVIKRFEPQEEREEVDHDNNTIGEQLAELRADISAMLVPSWMSKVPSNLGDPSHGKLKADHWRMLATVFLPASLIRLWAQTDGGDTDAESVRKRRLLEVTMSLFSAISIATGHSTSSAKAQLYLQHYQAYIDGVKELFPNYVFRPNHHMAFHLAEYLEMYGPVHSWWTFPFERMIGMLQRIPTNNKICE
;
A
#
# COMPACT_ATOMS: atom_id res chain seq x y z
N MET A 1 -17.77 19.46 -6.07
CA MET A 1 -18.77 18.72 -5.27
C MET A 1 -18.04 17.52 -4.72
N PHE A 2 -17.95 17.38 -3.39
CA PHE A 2 -17.36 16.21 -2.75
C PHE A 2 -18.51 15.39 -2.19
N LEU A 3 -18.64 14.14 -2.62
CA LEU A 3 -19.60 13.19 -2.07
C LEU A 3 -18.87 12.41 -0.98
N VAL A 4 -19.38 12.45 0.25
CA VAL A 4 -18.88 11.64 1.35
C VAL A 4 -19.88 10.52 1.58
N GLY A 5 -19.45 9.28 1.31
CA GLY A 5 -20.20 8.08 1.67
C GLY A 5 -19.62 7.47 2.94
N MET A 6 -20.48 7.13 3.90
CA MET A 6 -20.07 6.39 5.10
C MET A 6 -20.66 4.99 5.04
N ILE A 7 -19.79 3.97 5.03
CA ILE A 7 -20.20 2.58 5.18
C ILE A 7 -20.23 2.29 6.69
N PRO A 8 -21.37 1.84 7.23
CA PRO A 8 -21.50 1.60 8.67
C PRO A 8 -20.58 0.46 9.13
N GLY A 9 -19.96 0.65 10.30
CA GLY A 9 -19.17 -0.38 10.99
C GLY A 9 -20.06 -1.38 11.76
N PRO A 10 -19.48 -2.22 12.64
CA PRO A 10 -18.08 -2.22 13.08
C PRO A 10 -17.11 -2.92 12.13
N ASN A 11 -17.60 -3.75 11.21
CA ASN A 11 -16.78 -4.50 10.26
C ASN A 11 -16.97 -3.97 8.84
N GLU A 12 -15.95 -4.15 8.02
CA GLU A 12 -16.03 -3.89 6.58
C GLU A 12 -17.08 -4.81 5.93
N PRO A 13 -17.88 -4.32 4.97
CA PRO A 13 -18.86 -5.15 4.27
C PRO A 13 -18.16 -6.32 3.54
N PRO A 14 -18.83 -7.48 3.43
CA PRO A 14 -18.37 -8.55 2.56
C PRO A 14 -18.13 -8.09 1.12
N LEU A 15 -17.22 -8.77 0.41
CA LEU A 15 -16.74 -8.36 -0.92
C LEU A 15 -17.86 -8.12 -1.95
N GLU A 16 -18.92 -8.93 -1.92
CA GLU A 16 -20.04 -8.78 -2.85
C GLU A 16 -21.06 -7.73 -2.38
N THR A 17 -21.15 -7.51 -1.06
CA THR A 17 -22.11 -6.58 -0.46
C THR A 17 -21.74 -5.11 -0.70
N ILE A 18 -20.46 -4.81 -0.94
CA ILE A 18 -20.01 -3.44 -1.25
C ILE A 18 -20.71 -2.85 -2.49
N ASN A 19 -21.09 -3.70 -3.44
CA ASN A 19 -21.81 -3.30 -4.64
C ASN A 19 -23.16 -2.64 -4.30
N HIS A 20 -23.88 -3.11 -3.28
CA HIS A 20 -25.16 -2.50 -2.88
C HIS A 20 -25.01 -1.06 -2.39
N TYR A 21 -23.85 -0.69 -1.83
CA TYR A 21 -23.55 0.69 -1.45
C TYR A 21 -23.24 1.58 -2.67
N PHE A 22 -22.68 1.00 -3.73
CA PHE A 22 -22.38 1.73 -4.97
C PHE A 22 -23.56 1.83 -5.92
N THR A 23 -24.55 0.93 -5.85
CA THR A 23 -25.71 0.92 -6.76
C THR A 23 -26.43 2.28 -6.85
N PRO A 24 -26.78 2.98 -5.75
CA PRO A 24 -27.43 4.29 -5.84
C PRO A 24 -26.55 5.33 -6.55
N LEU A 25 -25.26 5.36 -6.23
CA LEU A 25 -24.30 6.26 -6.86
C LEU A 25 -24.18 5.99 -8.37
N VAL A 26 -24.06 4.72 -8.76
CA VAL A 26 -23.93 4.33 -10.17
C VAL A 26 -25.22 4.61 -10.95
N ASN A 27 -26.40 4.42 -10.35
CA ASN A 27 -27.67 4.78 -10.97
C ASN A 27 -27.73 6.27 -11.32
N GLU A 28 -27.38 7.14 -10.37
CA GLU A 28 -27.30 8.59 -10.60
C GLU A 28 -26.29 8.92 -11.72
N LEU A 29 -25.07 8.36 -11.64
CA LEU A 29 -24.03 8.59 -12.65
C LEU A 29 -24.45 8.16 -14.07
N LEU A 30 -25.25 7.10 -14.20
CA LEU A 30 -25.81 6.67 -15.48
C LEU A 30 -26.81 7.68 -16.04
N GLU A 31 -27.70 8.22 -15.19
CA GLU A 31 -28.64 9.26 -15.59
C GLU A 31 -27.91 10.54 -16.03
N PHE A 32 -26.94 10.98 -15.21
CA PHE A 32 -26.07 12.11 -15.51
C PHE A 32 -25.30 11.95 -16.82
N TRP A 33 -24.85 10.73 -17.14
CA TRP A 33 -24.11 10.45 -18.37
C TRP A 33 -25.01 10.40 -19.61
N LYS A 34 -26.07 9.60 -19.56
CA LYS A 34 -26.92 9.30 -20.73
C LYS A 34 -27.80 10.49 -21.12
N HIS A 35 -28.49 11.06 -20.14
CA HIS A 35 -29.48 12.13 -20.36
C HIS A 35 -28.94 13.48 -19.90
N GLY A 36 -28.23 13.49 -18.77
CA GLY A 36 -27.90 14.69 -18.03
C GLY A 36 -29.11 15.18 -17.21
N VAL A 37 -28.84 15.69 -16.01
CA VAL A 37 -29.88 16.17 -15.10
C VAL A 37 -30.13 17.65 -15.37
N TYR A 38 -31.38 18.05 -15.54
CA TYR A 38 -31.75 19.45 -15.74
C TYR A 38 -32.02 20.14 -14.41
N LEU A 39 -31.17 21.08 -14.04
CA LEU A 39 -31.40 21.94 -12.88
C LEU A 39 -32.26 23.11 -13.32
N SER A 40 -33.44 23.26 -12.72
CA SER A 40 -34.42 24.30 -13.08
C SER A 40 -33.89 25.72 -12.90
N ARG A 41 -32.95 25.92 -11.96
CA ARG A 41 -32.29 27.20 -11.71
C ARG A 41 -30.94 26.99 -11.03
N THR A 42 -29.95 27.78 -11.42
CA THR A 42 -28.69 27.94 -10.68
C THR A 42 -28.36 29.43 -10.55
N TYR A 43 -27.44 29.81 -9.67
CA TYR A 43 -27.07 31.22 -9.45
C TYR A 43 -26.70 31.96 -10.75
N ARG A 44 -25.93 31.32 -11.64
CA ARG A 44 -25.53 31.89 -12.95
C ARG A 44 -26.49 31.58 -14.09
N HIS A 45 -27.45 30.67 -13.89
CA HIS A 45 -28.43 30.29 -14.92
C HIS A 45 -29.84 30.30 -14.33
N PRO A 46 -30.50 31.48 -14.27
CA PRO A 46 -31.86 31.64 -13.77
C PRO A 46 -32.90 30.80 -14.53
N GLN A 47 -32.67 30.57 -15.82
CA GLN A 47 -33.51 29.75 -16.71
C GLN A 47 -33.13 28.26 -16.68
N GLY A 48 -32.31 27.84 -15.72
CA GLY A 48 -31.86 26.47 -15.58
C GLY A 48 -30.72 26.09 -16.52
N ARG A 49 -30.16 24.90 -16.30
CA ARG A 49 -29.08 24.32 -17.11
C ARG A 49 -29.05 22.81 -16.97
N ARG A 50 -28.79 22.11 -18.08
CA ARG A 50 -28.49 20.68 -18.07
C ARG A 50 -27.05 20.45 -17.60
N VAL A 51 -26.89 19.57 -16.62
CA VAL A 51 -25.60 19.19 -16.05
C VAL A 51 -25.34 17.71 -16.37
N ARG A 52 -24.11 17.41 -16.78
CA ARG A 52 -23.61 16.04 -16.91
C ARG A 52 -22.51 15.82 -15.89
N CYS A 53 -22.44 14.61 -15.36
CA CYS A 53 -21.44 14.18 -14.39
C CYS A 53 -20.85 12.85 -14.86
N ALA A 54 -19.56 12.67 -14.60
CA ALA A 54 -18.85 11.42 -14.86
C ALA A 54 -17.88 11.14 -13.72
N LEU A 55 -17.75 9.87 -13.35
CA LEU A 55 -16.74 9.43 -12.41
C LEU A 55 -15.40 9.31 -13.13
N VAL A 56 -14.46 10.20 -12.80
CA VAL A 56 -13.16 10.29 -13.47
C VAL A 56 -12.09 9.42 -12.82
N ALA A 57 -12.10 9.31 -11.49
CA ALA A 57 -11.15 8.48 -10.75
C ALA A 57 -11.72 7.98 -9.43
N ILE A 58 -11.37 6.75 -9.08
CA ILE A 58 -11.49 6.15 -7.76
C ILE A 58 -10.08 6.04 -7.20
N VAL A 59 -9.78 6.82 -6.15
CA VAL A 59 -8.47 6.79 -5.49
C VAL A 59 -8.59 6.07 -4.16
N CYS A 60 -7.79 5.03 -3.97
CA CYS A 60 -7.81 4.20 -2.77
C CYS A 60 -6.49 3.47 -2.60
N ASP A 61 -6.24 2.93 -1.41
CA ASP A 61 -5.11 2.05 -1.18
C ASP A 61 -5.23 0.76 -2.01
N LEU A 62 -4.17 -0.05 -2.02
CA LEU A 62 -4.14 -1.25 -2.84
C LEU A 62 -5.31 -2.21 -2.48
N PRO A 63 -5.56 -2.59 -1.22
CA PRO A 63 -6.73 -3.41 -0.87
C PRO A 63 -8.08 -2.79 -1.26
N GLY A 64 -8.30 -1.51 -0.99
CA GLY A 64 -9.54 -0.80 -1.32
C GLY A 64 -9.81 -0.77 -2.82
N SER A 65 -8.76 -0.58 -3.64
CA SER A 65 -8.89 -0.63 -5.11
C SER A 65 -9.38 -1.98 -5.61
N ARG A 66 -8.90 -3.08 -5.02
CA ARG A 66 -9.29 -4.45 -5.42
C ARG A 66 -10.72 -4.76 -5.05
N LYS A 67 -11.16 -4.28 -3.88
CA LYS A 67 -12.53 -4.45 -3.41
C LYS A 67 -13.50 -3.69 -4.30
N THR A 68 -13.23 -2.39 -4.48
CA THR A 68 -14.10 -1.44 -5.18
C THR A 68 -14.25 -1.77 -6.67
N ALA A 69 -13.14 -2.11 -7.33
CA ALA A 69 -13.13 -2.35 -8.77
C ALA A 69 -13.26 -3.84 -9.16
N GLY A 70 -13.48 -4.73 -8.20
CA GLY A 70 -13.70 -6.14 -8.49
C GLY A 70 -12.44 -6.90 -8.93
N PHE A 71 -11.24 -6.46 -8.53
CA PHE A 71 -10.00 -7.20 -8.83
C PHE A 71 -9.60 -8.15 -7.70
N THR A 72 -8.69 -9.05 -8.03
CA THR A 72 -8.00 -9.99 -7.13
C THR A 72 -7.07 -9.33 -6.13
N ALA A 73 -6.75 -10.10 -5.09
CA ALA A 73 -5.70 -9.77 -4.13
C ALA A 73 -4.30 -9.79 -4.79
N PRO A 74 -3.31 -9.08 -4.20
CA PRO A 74 -1.96 -9.01 -4.76
C PRO A 74 -1.18 -10.33 -4.81
N SER A 75 -1.62 -11.36 -4.08
CA SER A 75 -1.03 -12.70 -4.11
C SER A 75 -1.54 -13.57 -5.26
N HIS A 76 -2.64 -13.20 -5.91
CA HIS A 76 -3.24 -14.00 -6.97
C HIS A 76 -2.41 -13.96 -8.27
N THR A 77 -2.51 -14.99 -9.12
CA THR A 77 -1.83 -15.04 -10.43
C THR A 77 -2.06 -13.78 -11.26
N HIS A 78 -3.30 -13.32 -11.32
CA HIS A 78 -3.71 -12.07 -11.95
C HIS A 78 -3.61 -10.87 -11.00
N PHE A 79 -2.44 -10.58 -10.42
CA PHE A 79 -2.32 -9.61 -9.33
C PHE A 79 -2.48 -8.14 -9.74
N CYS A 80 -2.23 -7.76 -11.00
CA CYS A 80 -2.31 -6.35 -11.43
C CYS A 80 -3.70 -6.01 -11.99
N SER A 81 -4.24 -4.86 -11.59
CA SER A 81 -5.51 -4.30 -12.06
C SER A 81 -5.36 -3.47 -13.35
N ILE A 82 -4.12 -3.12 -13.71
CA ILE A 82 -3.83 -2.22 -14.82
C ILE A 82 -3.31 -3.02 -16.02
N CYS A 83 -2.35 -3.92 -15.81
CA CYS A 83 -1.75 -4.73 -16.86
C CYS A 83 -2.01 -6.24 -16.70
N GLU A 84 -1.58 -6.99 -17.70
CA GLU A 84 -1.71 -8.44 -17.80
C GLU A 84 -0.54 -9.23 -17.18
N CYS A 85 0.44 -8.54 -16.58
CA CYS A 85 1.54 -9.19 -15.83
C CYS A 85 1.00 -10.18 -14.79
N ARG A 86 1.71 -11.31 -14.64
CA ARG A 86 1.26 -12.42 -13.80
C ARG A 86 2.22 -12.64 -12.65
N ASN A 87 1.63 -13.05 -11.53
CA ASN A 87 2.35 -13.59 -10.39
C ASN A 87 2.42 -15.11 -10.54
N SER A 88 3.56 -15.70 -10.25
CA SER A 88 3.76 -17.14 -10.12
C SER A 88 4.49 -17.44 -8.82
N PHE A 89 4.29 -18.64 -8.27
CA PHE A 89 5.04 -19.10 -7.10
C PHE A 89 5.92 -20.27 -7.53
N LYS A 90 7.23 -20.15 -7.32
CA LYS A 90 8.19 -21.23 -7.57
C LYS A 90 9.08 -21.39 -6.35
N ASN A 91 9.18 -22.62 -5.83
CA ASN A 91 9.98 -22.95 -4.64
C ASN A 91 9.67 -22.06 -3.42
N HIS A 92 8.39 -21.81 -3.14
CA HIS A 92 7.93 -20.91 -2.07
C HIS A 92 8.41 -19.45 -2.18
N LYS A 93 8.99 -19.05 -3.33
CA LYS A 93 9.30 -17.64 -3.62
C LYS A 93 8.35 -17.09 -4.66
N GLN A 94 7.93 -15.85 -4.45
CA GLN A 94 7.11 -15.12 -5.41
C GLN A 94 7.97 -14.74 -6.62
N GLN A 95 7.56 -15.20 -7.80
CA GLN A 95 8.16 -14.86 -9.08
C GLN A 95 7.14 -14.08 -9.90
N TYR A 96 7.55 -13.00 -10.57
CA TYR A 96 6.63 -12.17 -11.33
C TYR A 96 6.94 -12.27 -12.82
N GLU A 97 6.17 -13.09 -13.53
CA GLU A 97 6.24 -13.18 -14.99
C GLU A 97 5.86 -11.83 -15.60
N GLY A 98 6.83 -11.21 -16.29
CA GLY A 98 6.66 -9.95 -17.00
C GLY A 98 6.93 -8.68 -16.18
N TYR A 99 7.21 -8.76 -14.88
CA TYR A 99 7.48 -7.57 -14.05
C TYR A 99 8.98 -7.28 -13.89
N VAL A 100 9.75 -8.31 -13.54
CA VAL A 100 11.19 -8.21 -13.23
C VAL A 100 12.03 -8.39 -14.49
N ASP A 101 11.53 -9.18 -15.44
CA ASP A 101 12.29 -9.66 -16.61
C ASP A 101 11.89 -8.97 -17.92
N THR A 102 10.88 -8.09 -17.90
CA THR A 102 10.33 -7.48 -19.11
C THR A 102 10.24 -5.96 -18.95
N PRO A 103 10.79 -5.18 -19.90
CA PRO A 103 10.68 -3.73 -19.90
C PRO A 103 9.23 -3.25 -19.78
N PHE A 104 9.02 -2.19 -18.98
CA PHE A 104 7.69 -1.61 -18.72
C PHE A 104 6.90 -1.29 -20.00
N CYS A 105 7.57 -0.80 -21.04
CA CYS A 105 6.93 -0.45 -22.31
C CYS A 105 6.29 -1.64 -23.05
N LEU A 106 6.64 -2.87 -22.69
CA LEU A 106 6.08 -4.09 -23.30
C LEU A 106 4.89 -4.64 -22.50
N TRP A 107 4.57 -4.06 -21.34
CA TRP A 107 3.47 -4.55 -20.52
C TRP A 107 2.13 -4.22 -21.18
N LYS A 108 1.32 -5.26 -21.39
CA LYS A 108 0.01 -5.11 -22.00
C LYS A 108 -1.00 -4.62 -20.96
N ARG A 109 -1.59 -3.44 -21.21
CA ARG A 109 -2.70 -2.92 -20.40
C ARG A 109 -3.96 -3.76 -20.61
N ARG A 110 -4.73 -3.98 -19.55
CA ARG A 110 -6.09 -4.54 -19.61
C ARG A 110 -7.00 -3.55 -20.34
N SER A 111 -8.03 -4.06 -21.03
CA SER A 111 -9.07 -3.22 -21.62
C SER A 111 -10.33 -3.20 -20.76
N ALA A 112 -11.06 -2.09 -20.81
CA ALA A 112 -12.35 -1.95 -20.14
C ALA A 112 -13.35 -3.01 -20.61
N GLU A 113 -13.33 -3.36 -21.89
CA GLU A 113 -14.20 -4.36 -22.50
C GLU A 113 -13.96 -5.76 -21.92
N LEU A 114 -12.69 -6.15 -21.78
CA LEU A 114 -12.33 -7.45 -21.21
C LEU A 114 -12.67 -7.53 -19.72
N CYS A 115 -12.44 -6.44 -18.97
CA CYS A 115 -12.85 -6.36 -17.57
C CYS A 115 -14.38 -6.47 -17.40
N ARG A 116 -15.15 -5.75 -18.23
CA ARG A 116 -16.62 -5.83 -18.23
C ARG A 116 -17.11 -7.24 -18.55
N ALA A 117 -16.61 -7.84 -19.64
CA ALA A 117 -16.98 -9.20 -20.04
C ALA A 117 -16.66 -10.24 -18.95
N ALA A 118 -15.50 -10.14 -18.29
CA ALA A 118 -15.14 -11.01 -17.18
C ALA A 118 -16.07 -10.82 -15.97
N GLY A 119 -16.44 -9.57 -15.65
CA GLY A 119 -17.42 -9.26 -14.60
C GLY A 119 -18.81 -9.82 -14.92
N GLU A 120 -19.27 -9.72 -16.16
CA GLU A 120 -20.55 -10.28 -16.61
C GLU A 120 -20.55 -11.80 -16.56
N GLN A 121 -19.45 -12.45 -16.96
CA GLN A 121 -19.28 -13.90 -16.85
C GLN A 121 -19.34 -14.36 -15.38
N PHE A 122 -18.71 -13.60 -14.47
CA PHE A 122 -18.82 -13.86 -13.03
C PHE A 122 -20.27 -13.75 -12.54
N LEU A 123 -21.02 -12.74 -13.01
CA LEU A 123 -22.42 -12.53 -12.61
C LEU A 123 -23.36 -13.62 -13.16
N ALA A 124 -23.10 -14.08 -14.39
CA ALA A 124 -23.88 -15.12 -15.07
C ALA A 124 -23.67 -16.53 -14.49
N ALA A 125 -22.60 -16.75 -13.72
CA ALA A 125 -22.31 -18.03 -13.09
C ALA A 125 -23.41 -18.42 -12.08
N THR A 126 -23.90 -19.66 -12.21
CA THR A 126 -25.10 -20.14 -11.51
C THR A 126 -24.82 -20.65 -10.10
N ASN A 127 -23.56 -20.99 -9.82
CA ASN A 127 -23.12 -21.53 -8.55
C ASN A 127 -21.74 -20.99 -8.15
N GLU A 128 -21.39 -21.18 -6.87
CA GLU A 128 -20.14 -20.67 -6.29
C GLU A 128 -18.88 -21.23 -6.97
N LYS A 129 -18.91 -22.49 -7.41
CA LYS A 129 -17.79 -23.12 -8.10
C LYS A 129 -17.52 -22.48 -9.45
N GLU A 130 -18.57 -22.21 -10.23
CA GLU A 130 -18.47 -21.47 -11.50
C GLU A 130 -18.00 -20.03 -11.28
N ARG A 131 -18.52 -19.34 -10.27
CA ARG A 131 -18.08 -17.98 -9.91
C ARG A 131 -16.61 -17.95 -9.58
N LYS A 132 -16.16 -18.89 -8.75
CA LYS A 132 -14.75 -19.01 -8.38
C LYS A 132 -13.88 -19.30 -9.60
N ALA A 133 -14.30 -20.21 -10.49
CA ALA A 133 -13.55 -20.52 -11.71
C ALA A 133 -13.45 -19.31 -12.66
N ALA A 134 -14.55 -18.55 -12.85
CA ALA A 134 -14.55 -17.34 -13.66
C ALA A 134 -13.63 -16.25 -13.07
N PHE A 135 -13.67 -16.08 -11.74
CA PHE A 135 -12.81 -15.14 -11.03
C PHE A 135 -11.34 -15.54 -11.10
N ASP A 136 -11.00 -16.80 -10.81
CA ASP A 136 -9.62 -17.29 -10.81
C ASP A 136 -9.00 -17.22 -12.23
N GLY A 137 -9.80 -17.44 -13.28
CA GLY A 137 -9.33 -17.44 -14.67
C GLY A 137 -9.00 -16.06 -15.24
N THR A 138 -9.59 -14.98 -14.70
CA THR A 138 -9.45 -13.61 -15.25
C THR A 138 -8.88 -12.61 -14.24
N GLY A 139 -9.05 -12.90 -12.96
CA GLY A 139 -8.80 -12.03 -11.83
C GLY A 139 -9.82 -10.90 -11.66
N VAL A 140 -10.99 -11.00 -12.28
CA VAL A 140 -12.03 -9.97 -12.25
C VAL A 140 -13.37 -10.57 -11.82
N ARG A 141 -14.03 -9.92 -10.87
CA ARG A 141 -15.42 -10.19 -10.45
C ARG A 141 -16.31 -8.99 -10.72
N TRP A 142 -17.62 -9.14 -10.52
CA TRP A 142 -18.56 -8.04 -10.71
C TRP A 142 -18.29 -6.86 -9.77
N SER A 143 -18.29 -5.66 -10.36
CA SER A 143 -18.28 -4.36 -9.68
C SER A 143 -19.38 -3.51 -10.29
N GLU A 144 -20.13 -2.77 -9.48
CA GLU A 144 -21.17 -1.86 -9.99
C GLU A 144 -20.63 -0.86 -11.01
N PHE A 145 -19.35 -0.47 -10.91
CA PHE A 145 -18.73 0.45 -11.85
C PHE A 145 -18.63 -0.11 -13.28
N HIS A 146 -18.73 -1.43 -13.48
CA HIS A 146 -18.81 -2.02 -14.82
C HIS A 146 -20.06 -1.60 -15.61
N ARG A 147 -21.12 -1.13 -14.92
CA ARG A 147 -22.33 -0.62 -15.57
C ARG A 147 -22.08 0.72 -16.28
N LEU A 148 -21.07 1.48 -15.87
CA LEU A 148 -20.75 2.78 -16.45
C LEU A 148 -20.06 2.58 -17.82
N PRO A 149 -20.68 2.98 -18.94
CA PRO A 149 -20.18 2.64 -20.28
C PRO A 149 -18.84 3.31 -20.62
N TYR A 150 -18.51 4.43 -19.96
CA TYR A 150 -17.27 5.18 -20.15
C TYR A 150 -16.17 4.76 -19.17
N PHE A 151 -16.47 3.94 -18.16
CA PHE A 151 -15.55 3.67 -17.07
C PHE A 151 -14.57 2.56 -17.46
N ASP A 152 -13.27 2.90 -17.44
CA ASP A 152 -12.19 1.94 -17.64
C ASP A 152 -11.51 1.66 -16.30
N PRO A 153 -11.74 0.50 -15.67
CA PRO A 153 -11.17 0.19 -14.37
C PRO A 153 -9.63 0.10 -14.39
N SER A 154 -9.00 -0.13 -15.54
CA SER A 154 -7.53 -0.14 -15.66
C SER A 154 -6.93 1.27 -15.62
N ARG A 155 -7.73 2.30 -15.91
CA ARG A 155 -7.29 3.71 -15.94
C ARG A 155 -7.85 4.53 -14.80
N PHE A 156 -9.10 4.28 -14.43
CA PHE A 156 -9.88 5.10 -13.50
C PHE A 156 -9.85 4.59 -12.07
N VAL A 157 -9.21 3.46 -11.81
CA VAL A 157 -8.93 2.97 -10.45
C VAL A 157 -7.46 3.22 -10.17
N VAL A 158 -7.21 4.20 -9.31
CA VAL A 158 -5.88 4.73 -9.02
C VAL A 158 -5.46 4.26 -7.63
N VAL A 159 -4.30 3.61 -7.56
CA VAL A 159 -3.69 3.29 -6.26
C VAL A 159 -3.11 4.55 -5.68
N ASP A 160 -3.52 4.88 -4.46
CA ASP A 160 -3.08 6.06 -3.73
C ASP A 160 -1.55 6.09 -3.59
N ALA A 161 -0.96 7.22 -3.97
CA ALA A 161 0.48 7.41 -3.96
C ALA A 161 1.04 7.50 -2.54
N MET A 162 0.28 7.97 -1.55
CA MET A 162 0.78 8.01 -0.18
C MET A 162 1.03 6.59 0.35
N HIS A 163 0.04 5.70 0.18
CA HIS A 163 0.15 4.30 0.55
C HIS A 163 1.23 3.59 -0.28
N ASN A 164 1.25 3.80 -1.59
CA ASN A 164 2.19 3.10 -2.45
C ASN A 164 3.63 3.60 -2.25
N LEU A 165 3.90 4.90 -2.39
CA LEU A 165 5.26 5.46 -2.34
C LEU A 165 5.84 5.49 -0.93
N PHE A 166 5.08 5.94 0.07
CA PHE A 166 5.65 6.18 1.40
C PHE A 166 5.55 4.95 2.30
N LEU A 167 4.34 4.39 2.44
CA LEU A 167 4.13 3.19 3.26
C LEU A 167 4.54 1.89 2.54
N GLY A 168 4.51 1.90 1.19
CA GLY A 168 4.80 0.72 0.38
C GLY A 168 6.25 0.62 -0.08
N LEU A 169 6.83 1.67 -0.65
CA LEU A 169 8.21 1.65 -1.17
C LEU A 169 9.22 2.20 -0.17
N THR A 170 9.03 3.43 0.29
CA THR A 170 10.01 4.12 1.14
C THR A 170 10.22 3.37 2.44
N GLN A 171 9.12 3.03 3.12
CA GLN A 171 9.17 2.23 4.34
C GLN A 171 9.90 0.91 4.09
N VAL A 172 9.50 0.15 3.07
CA VAL A 172 10.11 -1.15 2.77
C VAL A 172 11.60 -0.98 2.49
N HIS A 173 11.99 -0.09 1.58
CA HIS A 173 13.39 0.19 1.29
C HIS A 173 14.19 0.56 2.55
N CYS A 174 13.68 1.48 3.36
CA CYS A 174 14.36 1.89 4.60
C CYS A 174 14.49 0.73 5.59
N THR A 175 13.45 -0.08 5.74
CA THR A 175 13.44 -1.16 6.74
C THR A 175 14.14 -2.43 6.29
N THR A 176 14.10 -2.79 5.01
CA THR A 176 14.61 -4.08 4.52
C THR A 176 15.95 -3.95 3.80
N ILE A 177 16.21 -2.83 3.11
CA ILE A 177 17.44 -2.63 2.34
C ILE A 177 18.45 -1.80 3.15
N LEU A 178 18.01 -0.68 3.74
CA LEU A 178 18.90 0.14 4.57
C LEU A 178 19.07 -0.44 5.99
N GLY A 179 18.12 -1.24 6.47
CA GLY A 179 18.15 -1.81 7.82
C GLY A 179 17.66 -0.86 8.92
N ILE A 180 17.05 0.28 8.57
CA ILE A 180 16.48 1.22 9.54
C ILE A 180 15.31 0.55 10.27
N CYS A 181 15.29 0.58 11.61
CA CYS A 181 14.28 -0.10 12.43
C CYS A 181 14.32 -1.64 12.39
N VAL A 182 15.36 -2.27 11.83
CA VAL A 182 15.56 -3.73 12.01
C VAL A 182 15.91 -3.96 13.47
N ARG A 183 15.17 -4.87 14.11
CA ARG A 183 15.50 -5.28 15.48
C ARG A 183 16.80 -6.07 15.41
N ASP A 184 17.81 -5.66 16.17
CA ASP A 184 18.82 -6.61 16.58
C ASP A 184 18.07 -7.74 17.30
N ASN A 185 18.12 -8.96 16.76
CA ASN A 185 17.60 -10.15 17.43
C ASN A 185 18.35 -10.46 18.74
N LYS A 186 19.23 -9.57 19.20
CA LYS A 186 19.71 -9.51 20.57
C LYS A 186 18.68 -8.81 21.46
N THR A 187 17.51 -9.41 21.65
CA THR A 187 16.64 -9.02 22.78
C THR A 187 16.27 -10.25 23.60
N ALA A 188 16.69 -10.18 24.87
CA ALA A 188 16.09 -10.81 26.01
C ALA A 188 14.62 -11.20 25.74
N MET A 189 14.32 -12.49 25.92
CA MET A 189 12.93 -12.92 25.98
C MET A 189 12.23 -12.12 27.09
N PRO A 190 11.08 -11.49 26.83
CA PRO A 190 10.30 -10.89 27.91
C PRO A 190 9.95 -11.99 28.92
N SER A 191 10.18 -11.73 30.21
CA SER A 191 9.91 -12.69 31.29
C SER A 191 8.47 -13.18 31.21
N LYS A 192 8.27 -14.49 31.10
CA LYS A 192 6.95 -15.14 31.17
C LYS A 192 6.23 -14.68 32.42
N ALA A 193 4.94 -14.32 32.32
CA ALA A 193 4.17 -13.80 33.45
C ALA A 193 3.84 -14.89 34.48
N LEU A 194 3.55 -16.11 34.03
CA LEU A 194 3.36 -17.30 34.86
C LEU A 194 3.84 -18.54 34.08
N HIS A 195 4.57 -19.44 34.74
CA HIS A 195 4.91 -20.76 34.16
C HIS A 195 4.06 -21.84 34.83
N ILE A 196 3.09 -22.38 34.10
CA ILE A 196 2.24 -23.48 34.58
C ILE A 196 2.74 -24.78 33.92
N PRO A 197 3.23 -25.77 34.68
CA PRO A 197 3.66 -27.04 34.12
C PRO A 197 2.44 -27.84 33.65
N PHE A 198 2.10 -27.74 32.36
CA PHE A 198 1.13 -28.61 31.73
C PHE A 198 1.77 -29.98 31.43
N ARG A 199 1.09 -31.07 31.78
CA ARG A 199 1.44 -32.41 31.28
C ARG A 199 1.09 -32.48 29.79
N ASN A 200 1.77 -33.33 29.01
CA ASN A 200 1.53 -33.49 27.57
C ASN A 200 0.38 -34.46 27.25
N ASP A 201 -0.46 -34.77 28.23
CA ASP A 201 -1.64 -35.63 28.11
C ASP A 201 -2.72 -35.03 27.19
N TRP A 202 -2.70 -33.72 26.93
CA TRP A 202 -3.59 -33.07 25.96
C TRP A 202 -3.32 -33.45 24.49
N GLU A 203 -2.17 -34.06 24.16
CA GLU A 203 -1.89 -34.58 22.80
C GLU A 203 -2.81 -35.74 22.41
N LEU A 204 -3.50 -36.35 23.38
CA LEU A 204 -4.49 -37.40 23.19
C LEU A 204 -5.90 -36.85 22.88
N LEU A 205 -6.11 -35.53 22.96
CA LEU A 205 -7.40 -34.89 22.67
C LEU A 205 -7.64 -34.73 21.17
N SER A 206 -8.87 -34.42 20.78
CA SER A 206 -9.19 -34.16 19.36
C SER A 206 -8.45 -32.92 18.84
N PRO A 207 -8.20 -32.81 17.51
CA PRO A 207 -7.45 -31.68 16.94
C PRO A 207 -8.03 -30.29 17.30
N THR A 208 -9.35 -30.19 17.43
CA THR A 208 -10.05 -28.96 17.82
C THR A 208 -9.75 -28.59 19.28
N GLU A 209 -9.73 -29.57 20.17
CA GLU A 209 -9.43 -29.38 21.59
C GLU A 209 -7.94 -29.07 21.82
N GLN A 210 -7.05 -29.72 21.08
CA GLN A 210 -5.62 -29.39 21.11
C GLN A 210 -5.35 -27.93 20.72
N THR A 211 -6.11 -27.41 19.75
CA THR A 211 -6.00 -26.00 19.32
C THR A 211 -6.44 -25.05 20.45
N ALA A 212 -7.52 -25.40 21.16
CA ALA A 212 -7.99 -24.63 22.32
C ALA A 212 -6.98 -24.66 23.48
N VAL A 213 -6.35 -25.80 23.77
CA VAL A 213 -5.33 -25.93 24.82
C VAL A 213 -4.08 -25.13 24.47
N LYS A 214 -3.62 -25.17 23.22
CA LYS A 214 -2.48 -24.35 22.73
C LYS A 214 -2.76 -22.86 22.89
N TYR A 215 -3.99 -22.43 22.56
CA TYR A 215 -4.42 -21.04 22.74
C TYR A 215 -4.40 -20.62 24.22
N LEU A 216 -4.97 -21.45 25.11
CA LEU A 216 -4.99 -21.18 26.56
C LEU A 216 -3.58 -21.11 27.15
N LYS A 217 -2.70 -22.04 26.78
CA LYS A 217 -1.29 -22.00 27.20
C LYS A 217 -0.60 -20.71 26.78
N SER A 218 -0.81 -20.30 25.52
CA SER A 218 -0.28 -19.02 25.02
C SER A 218 -0.87 -17.80 25.73
N ALA A 219 -2.14 -17.85 26.13
CA ALA A 219 -2.81 -16.75 26.83
C ALA A 219 -2.36 -16.63 28.30
N LEU A 220 -2.07 -17.76 28.95
CA LEU A 220 -1.65 -17.79 30.35
C LEU A 220 -0.15 -17.51 30.52
N GLU A 221 0.70 -17.99 29.60
CA GLU A 221 2.15 -17.76 29.66
C GLU A 221 2.59 -16.42 29.03
N GLY A 222 1.69 -15.76 28.28
CA GLY A 222 1.95 -14.49 27.62
C GLY A 222 2.04 -13.30 28.59
N PRO A 223 2.80 -12.23 28.28
CA PRO A 223 2.88 -11.05 29.13
C PRO A 223 1.53 -10.34 29.22
N LEU A 224 1.05 -10.08 30.44
CA LEU A 224 -0.30 -9.55 30.76
C LEU A 224 -0.68 -8.30 29.93
N ASN A 225 0.29 -7.43 29.63
CA ASN A 225 0.11 -6.22 28.83
C ASN A 225 -0.24 -6.50 27.35
N ALA A 226 0.19 -7.63 26.78
CA ALA A 226 -0.13 -8.01 25.41
C ALA A 226 -1.56 -8.55 25.27
N GLN A 227 -2.13 -9.11 26.34
CA GLN A 227 -3.52 -9.58 26.38
C GLN A 227 -4.50 -8.41 26.54
N ILE A 228 -4.20 -7.45 27.44
CA ILE A 228 -5.00 -6.23 27.63
C ILE A 228 -4.96 -5.32 26.39
N ALA A 229 -3.82 -5.27 25.68
CA ALA A 229 -3.74 -4.60 24.38
C ALA A 229 -4.61 -5.30 23.31
N LYS A 230 -4.65 -6.64 23.29
CA LYS A 230 -5.52 -7.40 22.36
C LYS A 230 -7.00 -7.18 22.61
N ASP A 231 -7.44 -6.99 23.85
CA ASP A 231 -8.86 -6.72 24.16
C ASP A 231 -9.26 -5.28 23.84
N ARG A 232 -8.30 -4.35 23.78
CA ARG A 232 -8.53 -2.96 23.33
C ARG A 232 -8.43 -2.81 21.80
N ASP A 233 -7.59 -3.62 21.15
CA ASP A 233 -7.35 -3.64 19.70
C ASP A 233 -8.18 -4.71 18.95
N GLY A 234 -8.98 -5.51 19.66
CA GLY A 234 -9.76 -6.63 19.12
C GLY A 234 -10.87 -6.24 18.14
N VAL A 235 -11.12 -4.94 17.97
CA VAL A 235 -12.10 -4.38 17.02
C VAL A 235 -11.44 -3.94 15.70
N ILE A 236 -10.11 -3.89 15.59
CA ILE A 236 -9.41 -3.31 14.41
C ILE A 236 -8.65 -4.36 13.57
N LYS A 237 -8.51 -5.61 14.06
CA LYS A 237 -7.76 -6.65 13.33
C LYS A 237 -8.65 -7.69 12.66
N ARG A 238 -9.40 -7.31 11.63
CA ARG A 238 -9.81 -8.25 10.57
C ARG A 238 -9.69 -7.55 9.22
N PHE A 239 -8.74 -8.05 8.42
CA PHE A 239 -8.37 -7.63 7.06
C PHE A 239 -7.38 -6.47 6.87
N GLU A 240 -6.46 -6.24 7.80
CA GLU A 240 -5.09 -6.02 7.33
C GLU A 240 -4.61 -7.38 6.79
N PRO A 241 -4.07 -7.47 5.56
CA PRO A 241 -3.27 -8.64 5.21
C PRO A 241 -2.29 -8.83 6.35
N GLN A 242 -2.20 -10.05 6.90
CA GLN A 242 -1.00 -10.39 7.65
C GLN A 242 0.14 -10.07 6.68
N GLU A 243 0.86 -8.97 6.94
CA GLU A 243 2.23 -8.86 6.50
C GLU A 243 2.84 -10.14 7.05
N GLU A 244 2.98 -11.16 6.20
CA GLU A 244 3.91 -12.23 6.46
C GLU A 244 5.20 -11.48 6.82
N ARG A 245 5.53 -11.50 8.11
CA ARG A 245 6.84 -11.10 8.58
C ARG A 245 7.76 -12.18 8.09
N GLU A 246 8.07 -12.13 6.80
CA GLU A 246 9.20 -12.86 6.25
C GLU A 246 10.43 -12.40 7.02
N GLU A 247 11.25 -13.39 7.38
CA GLU A 247 12.50 -13.19 8.09
C GLU A 247 13.29 -12.10 7.35
N VAL A 248 13.46 -10.95 8.00
CA VAL A 248 14.41 -9.95 7.54
C VAL A 248 15.75 -10.66 7.52
N ASP A 249 16.35 -10.77 6.35
CA ASP A 249 17.70 -11.26 6.19
C ASP A 249 18.62 -10.37 7.04
N HIS A 250 18.97 -10.85 8.22
CA HIS A 250 19.73 -10.12 9.23
C HIS A 250 21.16 -9.81 8.74
N ASP A 251 21.62 -10.42 7.64
CA ASP A 251 22.91 -10.12 7.02
C ASP A 251 22.93 -8.79 6.25
N ASN A 252 21.77 -8.11 6.04
CA ASN A 252 21.69 -6.85 5.28
C ASN A 252 21.40 -5.59 6.14
N ASN A 253 21.85 -5.54 7.40
CA ASN A 253 21.75 -4.33 8.22
C ASN A 253 22.78 -3.26 7.81
N THR A 254 22.63 -2.70 6.61
CA THR A 254 23.66 -1.87 5.98
C THR A 254 23.94 -0.56 6.73
N ILE A 255 22.94 0.02 7.38
CA ILE A 255 23.11 1.25 8.18
C ILE A 255 23.39 0.98 9.66
N GLY A 256 23.38 -0.27 10.11
CA GLY A 256 23.28 -0.67 11.52
C GLY A 256 24.20 0.10 12.47
N GLU A 257 25.50 0.10 12.19
CA GLU A 257 26.51 0.77 13.02
C GLU A 257 26.45 2.31 12.90
N GLN A 258 25.94 2.83 11.77
CA GLN A 258 25.85 4.26 11.47
C GLN A 258 24.47 4.86 11.84
N LEU A 259 23.57 4.09 12.44
CA LEU A 259 22.25 4.58 12.86
C LEU A 259 22.35 5.70 13.90
N ALA A 260 23.37 5.66 14.77
CA ALA A 260 23.62 6.72 15.74
C ALA A 260 24.02 8.04 15.05
N GLU A 261 24.85 7.97 14.01
CA GLU A 261 25.21 9.14 13.20
C GLU A 261 24.01 9.69 12.44
N LEU A 262 23.17 8.82 11.86
CA LEU A 262 21.93 9.24 11.21
C LEU A 262 21.00 10.00 12.17
N ARG A 263 20.85 9.51 13.41
CA ARG A 263 20.04 10.18 14.44
C ARG A 263 20.63 11.54 14.85
N ALA A 264 21.95 11.65 14.89
CA ALA A 264 22.65 12.90 15.16
C ALA A 264 22.40 13.92 14.04
N ASP A 265 22.52 13.49 12.77
CA ASP A 265 22.23 14.33 11.61
C ASP A 265 20.78 14.84 11.61
N ILE A 266 19.81 13.93 11.84
CA ILE A 266 18.38 14.30 11.93
C ILE A 266 18.14 15.33 13.03
N SER A 267 18.81 15.18 14.18
CA SER A 267 18.65 16.10 15.33
C SER A 267 19.31 17.45 15.08
N ALA A 268 20.41 17.50 14.32
CA ALA A 268 21.13 18.72 13.99
C ALA A 268 20.51 19.51 12.82
N MET A 269 19.71 18.84 11.97
CA MET A 269 19.15 19.45 10.77
C MET A 269 18.10 20.52 11.09
N LEU A 270 18.35 21.75 10.65
CA LEU A 270 17.39 22.84 10.73
C LEU A 270 16.35 22.70 9.61
N VAL A 271 15.09 22.50 9.99
CA VAL A 271 13.95 22.41 9.07
C VAL A 271 12.92 23.51 9.33
N PRO A 272 12.20 23.98 8.30
CA PRO A 272 11.13 24.96 8.47
C PRO A 272 10.03 24.47 9.43
N SER A 273 9.37 25.38 10.14
CA SER A 273 8.36 25.04 11.16
C SER A 273 7.10 24.36 10.61
N TRP A 274 6.79 24.56 9.33
CA TRP A 274 5.65 23.94 8.65
C TRP A 274 5.92 22.47 8.27
N MET A 275 7.17 22.01 8.38
CA MET A 275 7.58 20.67 8.03
C MET A 275 7.39 19.73 9.22
N SER A 276 6.86 18.54 8.95
CA SER A 276 6.70 17.53 9.99
C SER A 276 8.06 17.06 10.51
N LYS A 277 8.19 17.04 11.83
CA LYS A 277 9.40 16.54 12.49
C LYS A 277 9.45 15.02 12.42
N VAL A 278 10.60 14.49 12.03
CA VAL A 278 10.90 13.06 12.11
C VAL A 278 11.37 12.75 13.54
N PRO A 279 11.05 11.57 14.09
CA PRO A 279 11.49 11.20 15.44
C PRO A 279 13.01 11.14 15.55
N SER A 280 13.56 11.78 16.58
CA SER A 280 15.01 11.77 16.84
C SER A 280 15.52 10.38 17.27
N ASN A 281 14.64 9.52 17.81
CA ASN A 281 14.92 8.12 18.14
C ASN A 281 14.56 7.15 17.00
N LEU A 282 14.70 7.56 15.75
CA LEU A 282 14.40 6.74 14.56
C LEU A 282 15.01 5.33 14.69
N GLY A 283 14.22 4.28 14.49
CA GLY A 283 14.67 2.89 14.65
C GLY A 283 14.48 2.28 16.04
N ASP A 284 14.11 3.07 17.04
CA ASP A 284 13.81 2.58 18.38
C ASP A 284 12.36 2.03 18.47
N PRO A 285 12.15 0.79 18.99
CA PRO A 285 10.82 0.22 19.17
C PRO A 285 9.85 1.09 20.00
N SER A 286 10.36 1.93 20.91
CA SER A 286 9.56 2.79 21.80
C SER A 286 8.73 3.85 21.07
N HIS A 287 9.14 4.26 19.86
CA HIS A 287 8.41 5.29 19.11
C HIS A 287 7.16 4.75 18.39
N GLY A 288 7.05 3.43 18.20
CA GLY A 288 5.98 2.82 17.42
C GLY A 288 6.14 3.00 15.90
N LYS A 289 5.05 2.79 15.15
CA LYS A 289 5.06 2.81 13.68
C LYS A 289 5.14 4.24 13.14
N LEU A 290 6.08 4.48 12.22
CA LEU A 290 6.17 5.76 11.51
C LEU A 290 4.96 5.97 10.59
N LYS A 291 4.49 7.22 10.52
CA LYS A 291 3.39 7.63 9.62
C LYS A 291 3.91 7.89 8.20
N ALA A 292 3.00 7.88 7.23
CA ALA A 292 3.34 8.12 5.82
C ALA A 292 4.11 9.43 5.61
N ASP A 293 3.73 10.50 6.32
CA ASP A 293 4.43 11.78 6.22
C ASP A 293 5.85 11.74 6.80
N HIS A 294 6.10 10.97 7.85
CA HIS A 294 7.47 10.78 8.37
C HIS A 294 8.35 10.08 7.33
N TRP A 295 7.83 9.06 6.64
CA TRP A 295 8.54 8.39 5.55
C TRP A 295 8.80 9.32 4.37
N ARG A 296 7.81 10.15 3.99
CA ARG A 296 8.01 11.19 2.98
C ARG A 296 9.18 12.09 3.35
N MET A 297 9.18 12.62 4.58
CA MET A 297 10.24 13.53 5.02
C MET A 297 11.61 12.87 5.06
N LEU A 298 11.68 11.61 5.51
CA LEU A 298 12.90 10.82 5.48
C LEU A 298 13.45 10.71 4.06
N ALA A 299 12.63 10.30 3.09
CA ALA A 299 13.06 10.12 1.71
C ALA A 299 13.46 11.40 0.99
N THR A 300 12.76 12.51 1.22
CA THR A 300 12.95 13.74 0.42
C THR A 300 13.87 14.76 1.05
N VAL A 301 14.19 14.65 2.35
CA VAL A 301 14.99 15.64 3.07
C VAL A 301 16.11 14.99 3.89
N PHE A 302 15.75 14.17 4.88
CA PHE A 302 16.73 13.75 5.90
C PHE A 302 17.73 12.70 5.40
N LEU A 303 17.24 11.63 4.77
CA LEU A 303 18.11 10.54 4.30
C LEU A 303 19.02 10.95 3.14
N PRO A 304 18.58 11.72 2.12
CA PRO A 304 19.50 12.24 1.10
C PRO A 304 20.72 12.94 1.70
N ALA A 305 20.51 13.90 2.61
CA ALA A 305 21.61 14.65 3.21
C ALA A 305 22.54 13.76 4.06
N SER A 306 21.95 12.92 4.90
CA SER A 306 22.72 12.08 5.84
C SER A 306 23.48 10.98 5.11
N LEU A 307 22.85 10.28 4.16
CA LEU A 307 23.48 9.19 3.42
C LEU A 307 24.57 9.70 2.47
N ILE A 308 24.40 10.89 1.87
CA ILE A 308 25.48 11.51 1.07
C ILE A 308 26.68 11.80 1.96
N ARG A 309 26.49 12.40 3.15
CA ARG A 309 27.57 12.66 4.10
C ARG A 309 28.29 11.37 4.52
N LEU A 310 27.53 10.32 4.82
CA LEU A 310 28.06 9.05 5.32
C LEU A 310 28.76 8.21 4.24
N TRP A 311 28.25 8.20 3.01
CA TRP A 311 28.61 7.20 2.00
C TRP A 311 29.24 7.76 0.72
N ALA A 312 29.23 9.09 0.49
CA ALA A 312 29.82 9.66 -0.73
C ALA A 312 31.36 9.83 -0.65
N GLN A 313 31.92 9.94 0.55
CA GLN A 313 33.34 10.21 0.79
C GLN A 313 34.01 9.11 1.62
N THR A 314 33.73 7.85 1.35
CA THR A 314 34.37 6.76 2.08
C THR A 314 35.87 6.72 1.76
N ASP A 315 36.71 6.82 2.81
CA ASP A 315 38.16 7.06 2.75
C ASP A 315 38.98 5.95 2.04
N GLY A 316 38.36 4.82 1.68
CA GLY A 316 39.02 3.63 1.12
C GLY A 316 39.36 3.67 -0.37
N GLY A 317 39.02 4.74 -1.09
CA GLY A 317 39.19 4.84 -2.54
C GLY A 317 38.37 3.79 -3.33
N ASP A 318 38.60 3.70 -4.64
CA ASP A 318 37.90 2.74 -5.53
C ASP A 318 38.29 1.27 -5.32
N THR A 319 39.18 0.98 -4.37
CA THR A 319 39.73 -0.35 -4.11
C THR A 319 39.07 -1.08 -2.94
N ASP A 320 38.39 -0.36 -2.03
CA ASP A 320 37.69 -0.98 -0.90
C ASP A 320 36.27 -1.44 -1.29
N ALA A 321 36.03 -2.76 -1.21
CA ALA A 321 34.78 -3.38 -1.64
C ALA A 321 33.57 -2.90 -0.84
N GLU A 322 33.73 -2.60 0.45
CA GLU A 322 32.65 -2.08 1.30
C GLU A 322 32.29 -0.65 0.91
N SER A 323 33.30 0.21 0.71
CA SER A 323 33.14 1.58 0.22
C SER A 323 32.46 1.64 -1.16
N VAL A 324 32.84 0.74 -2.08
CA VAL A 324 32.19 0.61 -3.40
C VAL A 324 30.72 0.19 -3.24
N ARG A 325 30.44 -0.82 -2.39
CA ARG A 325 29.07 -1.29 -2.13
C ARG A 325 28.20 -0.19 -1.52
N LYS A 326 28.72 0.58 -0.55
CA LYS A 326 28.00 1.72 0.06
C LYS A 326 27.69 2.82 -0.94
N ARG A 327 28.63 3.17 -1.82
CA ARG A 327 28.39 4.13 -2.91
C ARG A 327 27.32 3.64 -3.88
N ARG A 328 27.38 2.36 -4.26
CA ARG A 328 26.37 1.77 -5.14
C ARG A 328 24.99 1.77 -4.47
N LEU A 329 24.92 1.43 -3.19
CA LEU A 329 23.65 1.50 -2.44
C LEU A 329 23.13 2.93 -2.35
N LEU A 330 24.00 3.91 -2.11
CA LEU A 330 23.66 5.33 -2.12
C LEU A 330 23.01 5.74 -3.45
N GLU A 331 23.60 5.37 -4.59
CA GLU A 331 23.05 5.67 -5.93
C GLU A 331 21.66 5.05 -6.14
N VAL A 332 21.48 3.79 -5.72
CA VAL A 332 20.20 3.09 -5.79
C VAL A 332 19.14 3.79 -4.93
N THR A 333 19.50 4.13 -3.69
CA THR A 333 18.61 4.88 -2.78
C THR A 333 18.28 6.27 -3.33
N MET A 334 19.25 6.99 -3.89
CA MET A 334 19.02 8.30 -4.51
C MET A 334 18.14 8.20 -5.75
N SER A 335 18.20 7.10 -6.51
CA SER A 335 17.30 6.85 -7.63
C SER A 335 15.85 6.72 -7.17
N LEU A 336 15.58 5.96 -6.09
CA LEU A 336 14.25 5.89 -5.49
C LEU A 336 13.77 7.26 -4.99
N PHE A 337 14.60 7.98 -4.24
CA PHE A 337 14.23 9.26 -3.65
C PHE A 337 14.05 10.36 -4.70
N SER A 338 14.81 10.32 -5.80
CA SER A 338 14.61 11.20 -6.96
C SER A 338 13.27 10.92 -7.62
N ALA A 339 12.93 9.64 -7.85
CA ALA A 339 11.63 9.26 -8.37
C ALA A 339 10.49 9.77 -7.47
N ILE A 340 10.56 9.53 -6.16
CA ILE A 340 9.56 10.01 -5.20
C ILE A 340 9.44 11.54 -5.24
N SER A 341 10.56 12.26 -5.27
CA SER A 341 10.57 13.73 -5.30
C SER A 341 9.94 14.28 -6.59
N ILE A 342 10.16 13.64 -7.74
CA ILE A 342 9.53 14.01 -9.00
C ILE A 342 8.03 13.74 -8.97
N ALA A 343 7.63 12.54 -8.54
CA ALA A 343 6.22 12.14 -8.49
C ALA A 343 5.40 13.02 -7.53
N THR A 344 6.02 13.43 -6.43
CA THR A 344 5.42 14.28 -5.39
C THR A 344 5.67 15.77 -5.64
N GLY A 345 6.09 16.15 -6.84
CA GLY A 345 6.18 17.56 -7.22
C GLY A 345 4.81 18.24 -7.32
N HIS A 346 4.79 19.56 -7.10
CA HIS A 346 3.57 20.37 -7.24
C HIS A 346 3.11 20.56 -8.69
N SER A 347 3.94 20.17 -9.66
CA SER A 347 3.61 20.19 -11.08
C SER A 347 4.19 18.97 -11.77
N THR A 348 3.50 18.51 -12.81
CA THR A 348 3.93 17.38 -13.64
C THR A 348 3.90 17.74 -15.12
N SER A 349 4.51 16.92 -15.94
CA SER A 349 4.52 16.96 -17.41
C SER A 349 4.92 15.56 -17.92
N SER A 350 4.72 15.27 -19.20
CA SER A 350 5.21 14.02 -19.79
C SER A 350 6.72 13.83 -19.60
N ALA A 351 7.51 14.91 -19.67
CA ALA A 351 8.94 14.85 -19.38
C ALA A 351 9.24 14.45 -17.92
N LYS A 352 8.47 14.96 -16.95
CA LYS A 352 8.60 14.57 -15.54
C LYS A 352 8.14 13.13 -15.31
N ALA A 353 7.06 12.69 -15.95
CA ALA A 353 6.59 11.30 -15.87
C ALA A 353 7.63 10.32 -16.43
N GLN A 354 8.28 10.69 -17.54
CA GLN A 354 9.38 9.91 -18.11
C GLN A 354 10.62 9.90 -17.21
N LEU A 355 11.00 11.04 -16.65
CA LEU A 355 12.14 11.14 -15.73
C LEU A 355 11.89 10.34 -14.43
N TYR A 356 10.66 10.36 -13.91
CA TYR A 356 10.23 9.48 -12.82
C TYR A 356 10.47 8.02 -13.17
N LEU A 357 10.00 7.58 -14.35
CA LEU A 357 10.15 6.19 -14.80
C LEU A 357 11.62 5.79 -14.97
N GLN A 358 12.47 6.69 -15.48
CA GLN A 358 13.91 6.47 -15.60
C GLN A 358 14.57 6.22 -14.25
N HIS A 359 14.36 7.12 -13.28
CA HIS A 359 14.89 6.95 -11.93
C HIS A 359 14.33 5.71 -11.24
N TYR A 360 13.04 5.41 -11.44
CA TYR A 360 12.41 4.26 -10.83
C TYR A 360 12.92 2.94 -11.42
N GLN A 361 13.14 2.88 -12.73
CA GLN A 361 13.78 1.74 -13.39
C GLN A 361 15.21 1.53 -12.89
N ALA A 362 16.01 2.62 -12.79
CA ALA A 362 17.37 2.56 -12.26
C ALA A 362 17.42 2.04 -10.81
N TYR A 363 16.45 2.44 -9.99
CA TYR A 363 16.28 1.89 -8.63
C TYR A 363 16.03 0.37 -8.68
N ILE A 364 15.07 -0.09 -9.47
CA ILE A 364 14.71 -1.51 -9.57
C ILE A 364 15.89 -2.34 -10.06
N ASP A 365 16.60 -1.90 -11.09
CA ASP A 365 17.75 -2.63 -11.63
C ASP A 365 18.93 -2.65 -10.65
N GLY A 366 19.18 -1.55 -9.95
CA GLY A 366 20.19 -1.50 -8.91
C GLY A 366 19.89 -2.37 -7.69
N VAL A 367 18.62 -2.52 -7.30
CA VAL A 367 18.23 -3.47 -6.25
C VAL A 367 18.46 -4.91 -6.70
N LYS A 368 18.14 -5.28 -7.95
CA LYS A 368 18.43 -6.62 -8.50
C LYS A 368 19.93 -6.93 -8.47
N GLU A 369 20.75 -5.95 -8.82
CA GLU A 369 22.20 -6.08 -8.83
C GLU A 369 22.77 -6.28 -7.41
N LEU A 370 22.39 -5.42 -6.46
CA LEU A 370 22.92 -5.44 -5.10
C LEU A 370 22.35 -6.58 -4.23
N PHE A 371 21.11 -6.98 -4.49
CA PHE A 371 20.36 -7.97 -3.74
C PHE A 371 19.67 -8.97 -4.70
N PRO A 372 20.42 -9.92 -5.31
CA PRO A 372 19.87 -10.85 -6.31
C PRO A 372 18.73 -11.74 -5.78
N ASN A 373 18.66 -11.94 -4.47
CA ASN A 373 17.63 -12.73 -3.81
C ASN A 373 16.43 -11.89 -3.33
N TYR A 374 16.41 -10.58 -3.59
CA TYR A 374 15.34 -9.69 -3.15
C TYR A 374 14.02 -10.04 -3.82
N VAL A 375 13.00 -10.26 -2.99
CA VAL A 375 11.63 -10.51 -3.46
C VAL A 375 10.92 -9.16 -3.56
N PHE A 376 10.72 -8.69 -4.78
CA PHE A 376 9.94 -7.48 -5.02
C PHE A 376 8.49 -7.67 -4.56
N ARG A 377 7.83 -6.57 -4.23
CA ARG A 377 6.45 -6.57 -3.73
C ARG A 377 5.48 -5.98 -4.75
N PRO A 378 4.17 -6.25 -4.66
CA PRO A 378 3.17 -5.65 -5.54
C PRO A 378 3.22 -4.12 -5.60
N ASN A 379 3.57 -3.45 -4.50
CA ASN A 379 3.78 -2.00 -4.48
C ASN A 379 4.88 -1.55 -5.45
N HIS A 380 5.96 -2.33 -5.56
CA HIS A 380 7.04 -2.03 -6.50
C HIS A 380 6.56 -2.09 -7.94
N HIS A 381 5.62 -2.99 -8.26
CA HIS A 381 4.99 -3.09 -9.56
C HIS A 381 4.02 -1.92 -9.82
N MET A 382 3.13 -1.64 -8.86
CA MET A 382 2.18 -0.54 -8.99
C MET A 382 2.84 0.82 -9.16
N ALA A 383 4.05 0.99 -8.64
CA ALA A 383 4.81 2.22 -8.78
C ALA A 383 5.29 2.51 -10.22
N PHE A 384 5.43 1.50 -11.10
CA PHE A 384 5.68 1.77 -12.51
C PHE A 384 4.50 2.48 -13.17
N HIS A 385 3.28 2.03 -12.86
CA HIS A 385 2.05 2.64 -13.38
C HIS A 385 1.79 4.05 -12.85
N LEU A 386 2.52 4.51 -11.83
CA LEU A 386 2.41 5.88 -11.36
C LEU A 386 2.77 6.91 -12.44
N ALA A 387 3.68 6.58 -13.35
CA ALA A 387 4.02 7.44 -14.49
C ALA A 387 2.79 7.75 -15.35
N GLU A 388 1.94 6.74 -15.60
CA GLU A 388 0.69 6.89 -16.36
C GLU A 388 -0.29 7.82 -15.61
N TYR A 389 -0.35 7.71 -14.29
CA TYR A 389 -1.21 8.56 -13.46
C TYR A 389 -0.75 10.01 -13.41
N LEU A 390 0.57 10.26 -13.44
CA LEU A 390 1.12 11.61 -13.56
C LEU A 390 0.68 12.28 -14.87
N GLU A 391 0.56 11.51 -15.96
CA GLU A 391 0.08 12.04 -17.24
C GLU A 391 -1.45 12.23 -17.25
N MET A 392 -2.21 11.30 -16.67
CA MET A 392 -3.68 11.33 -16.73
C MET A 392 -4.32 12.28 -15.70
N TYR A 393 -3.82 12.31 -14.47
CA TYR A 393 -4.46 13.01 -13.34
C TYR A 393 -3.69 14.23 -12.85
N GLY A 394 -2.52 14.48 -13.44
CA GLY A 394 -1.65 15.55 -12.99
C GLY A 394 -0.85 15.18 -11.73
N PRO A 395 -0.35 16.18 -10.98
CA PRO A 395 0.55 15.94 -9.86
C PRO A 395 -0.13 15.14 -8.75
N VAL A 396 0.63 14.30 -8.04
CA VAL A 396 0.13 13.45 -6.93
C VAL A 396 -0.66 14.24 -5.88
N HIS A 397 -0.26 15.47 -5.63
CA HIS A 397 -0.94 16.38 -4.69
C HIS A 397 -2.43 16.62 -5.00
N SER A 398 -2.84 16.46 -6.27
CA SER A 398 -4.23 16.64 -6.69
C SER A 398 -5.13 15.46 -6.32
N TRP A 399 -4.56 14.29 -6.02
CA TRP A 399 -5.33 13.06 -5.87
C TRP A 399 -4.91 12.16 -4.69
N TRP A 400 -3.80 12.43 -4.01
CA TRP A 400 -3.39 11.70 -2.80
C TRP A 400 -4.40 11.76 -1.65
N THR A 401 -4.40 10.75 -0.79
CA THR A 401 -5.46 10.58 0.22
C THR A 401 -5.21 11.25 1.57
N PHE A 402 -4.07 11.93 1.79
CA PHE A 402 -3.73 12.60 3.06
C PHE A 402 -4.86 13.47 3.65
N PRO A 403 -5.55 14.35 2.88
CA PRO A 403 -6.64 15.17 3.43
C PRO A 403 -7.83 14.32 3.87
N PHE A 404 -8.15 13.26 3.12
CA PHE A 404 -9.27 12.37 3.39
C PHE A 404 -9.00 11.49 4.61
N GLU A 405 -7.79 10.98 4.79
CA GLU A 405 -7.41 10.25 6.03
C GLU A 405 -7.53 11.14 7.27
N ARG A 406 -7.12 12.41 7.17
CA ARG A 406 -7.29 13.35 8.29
C ARG A 406 -8.76 13.56 8.62
N MET A 407 -9.63 13.67 7.60
CA MET A 407 -11.08 13.75 7.80
C MET A 407 -11.64 12.47 8.42
N ILE A 408 -11.24 11.30 7.93
CA ILE A 408 -11.66 10.00 8.50
C ILE A 408 -11.27 9.93 9.97
N GLY A 409 -10.02 10.27 10.31
CA GLY A 409 -9.56 10.30 11.71
C GLY A 409 -10.25 11.37 12.57
N MET A 410 -10.78 12.44 11.98
CA MET A 410 -11.67 13.37 12.70
C MET A 410 -13.03 12.73 12.97
N LEU A 411 -13.64 12.11 11.95
CA LEU A 411 -14.94 11.43 12.08
C LEU A 411 -14.89 10.28 13.09
N GLN A 412 -13.83 9.47 13.09
CA GLN A 412 -13.63 8.37 14.04
C GLN A 412 -13.51 8.84 15.50
N ARG A 413 -13.14 10.10 15.73
CA ARG A 413 -13.05 10.69 17.08
C ARG A 413 -14.35 11.31 17.55
N ILE A 414 -15.36 11.43 16.68
CA ILE A 414 -16.68 11.90 17.07
C ILE A 414 -17.36 10.77 17.85
N PRO A 415 -17.79 11.01 19.11
CA PRO A 415 -18.53 10.02 19.87
C PRO A 415 -19.84 9.68 19.16
N THR A 416 -20.03 8.40 18.80
CA THR A 416 -21.30 7.91 18.24
C THR A 416 -22.01 7.05 19.28
N ASN A 417 -23.33 7.20 19.40
CA ASN A 417 -24.18 6.29 20.20
C ASN A 417 -24.48 4.96 19.47
N ASN A 418 -23.87 4.75 18.29
CA ASN A 418 -24.07 3.61 17.38
C ASN A 418 -25.53 3.36 16.97
N LYS A 419 -26.39 4.38 17.04
CA LYS A 419 -27.76 4.35 16.52
C LYS A 419 -27.84 5.23 15.28
N ILE A 420 -28.30 4.66 14.17
CA ILE A 420 -28.56 5.39 12.91
C ILE A 420 -30.08 5.50 12.77
N CYS A 421 -30.58 6.74 12.61
CA CYS A 421 -32.00 7.10 12.44
C CYS A 421 -32.91 6.80 13.64
N GLU A 422 -33.25 7.84 14.41
CA GLU A 422 -34.54 7.95 15.11
C GLU A 422 -35.45 8.90 14.32
#